data_AF-A0A9Q3IX16-F1
#
_entry.id   AF-A0A9Q3IX16-F1
#
_cell.length_a   1.000
_cell.length_b   1.000
_cell.length_c   1.000
_cell.angle_alpha   90.00
_cell.angle_beta   90.00
_cell.angle_gamma   90.00
#
_symmetry.space_group_name_H-M   'P 1'
#
loop_
_entity.id
_entity.type
_entity.pdbx_description
1 polymer ?
#
loop_
_entity_poly.entity_id
_entity_poly.type
_entity_poly.pdbx_seq_one_letter_code
_entity_poly.pdbx_strand_id
1 'polypeptide(L)' 'MSWFLNQKDRFTALHPDMSETMVHKRILRKCGGDLDHAIRCRCIEPCSTEDYINSMEDINTRTKIGRN' A
#
# COMPACT_ATOMS: atom_id res chain seq x y z
N MET A 1 -0.62 8.93 -6.00
CA MET A 1 -0.41 7.50 -5.62
C MET A 1 -0.26 6.49 -6.78
N SER A 2 0.12 6.91 -8.00
CA SER A 2 0.26 6.01 -9.17
C SER A 2 1.18 4.81 -8.95
N TRP A 3 2.15 4.91 -8.04
CA TRP A 3 3.03 3.81 -7.69
C TRP A 3 2.28 2.59 -7.14
N PHE A 4 1.33 2.75 -6.23
CA PHE A 4 0.63 1.61 -5.62
C PHE A 4 -0.21 0.85 -6.66
N LEU A 5 -0.95 1.59 -7.50
CA LEU A 5 -1.71 1.02 -8.60
C LEU A 5 -0.80 0.27 -9.59
N ASN A 6 0.32 0.87 -9.98
CA ASN A 6 1.31 0.20 -10.83
C ASN A 6 1.88 -1.08 -10.18
N GLN A 7 2.10 -1.10 -8.86
CA GLN A 7 2.52 -2.33 -8.19
C GLN A 7 1.37 -3.36 -8.14
N LYS A 8 0.12 -2.93 -7.95
CA LYS A 8 -1.06 -3.79 -7.96
C LYS A 8 -1.20 -4.48 -9.32
N ASP A 9 -1.20 -3.73 -10.41
CA ASP A 9 -1.31 -4.28 -11.77
C ASP A 9 -0.18 -5.27 -12.07
N ARG A 10 1.07 -4.96 -11.65
CA ARG A 10 2.20 -5.88 -11.81
C ARG A 10 2.02 -7.17 -11.03
N PHE A 11 1.56 -7.10 -9.78
CA PHE A 11 1.35 -8.29 -8.96
C PHE A 11 0.18 -9.12 -9.46
N THR A 12 -0.92 -8.51 -9.86
CA THR A 12 -2.08 -9.19 -10.44
C THR A 12 -1.73 -9.85 -11.77
N ALA A 13 -0.90 -9.21 -12.61
CA ALA A 13 -0.44 -9.80 -13.87
C ALA A 13 0.50 -11.00 -13.66
N LEU A 14 1.35 -10.96 -12.62
CA LEU A 14 2.29 -12.05 -12.31
C LEU A 14 1.65 -13.18 -11.48
N HIS A 15 0.63 -12.86 -10.70
CA HIS A 15 -0.04 -13.77 -9.78
C HIS A 15 -1.56 -13.54 -9.83
N PRO A 16 -2.26 -13.96 -10.90
CA PRO A 16 -3.69 -13.71 -11.07
C PRO A 16 -4.55 -14.39 -9.99
N ASP A 17 -4.08 -15.49 -9.41
CA ASP A 17 -4.78 -16.23 -8.36
C ASP A 17 -4.59 -15.65 -6.95
N MET A 18 -3.82 -14.58 -6.81
CA MET A 18 -3.56 -13.96 -5.52
C MET A 18 -4.72 -13.08 -5.06
N SER A 19 -5.16 -13.24 -3.82
CA SER A 19 -6.20 -12.37 -3.26
C SER A 19 -5.73 -10.92 -3.20
N GLU A 20 -6.66 -9.98 -3.40
CA GLU A 20 -6.36 -8.54 -3.38
C GLU A 20 -5.70 -8.12 -2.05
N THR A 21 -6.17 -8.64 -0.92
CA THR A 21 -5.55 -8.42 0.41
C THR A 21 -4.09 -8.87 0.45
N MET A 22 -3.75 -10.01 -0.16
CA MET A 22 -2.39 -10.51 -0.18
C MET A 22 -1.50 -9.71 -1.13
N VAL A 23 -2.05 -9.23 -2.25
CA VAL A 23 -1.40 -8.25 -3.14
C VAL A 23 -1.07 -6.97 -2.36
N HIS A 24 -2.04 -6.39 -1.64
CA HIS A 24 -1.81 -5.20 -0.81
C HIS A 24 -0.70 -5.42 0.21
N LYS A 25 -0.74 -6.52 0.97
CA LYS A 25 0.31 -6.87 1.95
C LYS A 25 1.70 -6.98 1.31
N ARG A 26 1.80 -7.54 0.10
CA ARG A 26 3.07 -7.62 -0.64
C ARG A 26 3.57 -6.25 -1.09
N ILE A 27 2.67 -5.36 -1.51
CA ILE A 27 3.03 -3.99 -1.90
C ILE A 27 3.52 -3.21 -0.68
N LEU A 28 2.81 -3.28 0.46
CA LEU A 28 3.20 -2.59 1.69
C LEU A 28 4.57 -3.02 2.21
N ARG A 29 4.93 -4.30 2.08
CA ARG A 29 6.29 -4.76 2.41
C ARG A 29 7.40 -4.06 1.63
N LYS A 30 7.10 -3.46 0.45
CA LYS A 30 8.07 -2.67 -0.31
C LYS A 30 8.21 -1.23 0.20
N CYS A 31 7.27 -0.73 0.98
CA CYS A 31 7.25 0.64 1.49
C CYS A 31 8.30 0.89 2.60
N GLY A 32 8.90 -0.16 3.16
CA GLY A 32 9.82 -0.05 4.30
C GLY A 32 9.07 0.04 5.64
N GLY A 33 9.74 -0.34 6.73
CA GLY A 33 9.11 -0.63 8.02
C GLY A 33 8.22 0.48 8.60
N ASP A 34 8.70 1.72 8.60
CA ASP A 34 7.95 2.85 9.17
C ASP A 34 6.69 3.19 8.36
N LEU A 35 6.78 3.08 7.04
CA LEU A 35 5.66 3.37 6.14
C LEU A 35 4.64 2.23 6.17
N ASP A 36 5.06 0.95 6.18
CA ASP A 36 4.15 -0.20 6.39
C ASP A 36 3.40 -0.08 7.72
N HIS A 37 4.10 0.24 8.81
CA HIS A 37 3.48 0.42 10.12
C HIS A 37 2.47 1.57 10.12
N ALA A 38 2.86 2.74 9.60
CA ALA A 38 1.99 3.91 9.55
C ALA A 38 0.71 3.69 8.73
N ILE A 39 0.80 2.91 7.63
CA ILE A 39 -0.35 2.55 6.79
C ILE A 39 -1.25 1.57 7.53
N ARG A 40 -0.69 0.54 8.18
CA ARG A 40 -1.48 -0.45 8.96
C ARG A 40 -2.22 0.17 10.14
N CYS A 41 -1.66 1.19 10.77
CA CYS A 41 -2.37 1.93 11.82
C CYS A 41 -3.61 2.69 11.30
N ARG A 42 -3.66 3.02 10.00
CA ARG A 42 -4.77 3.75 9.36
C ARG A 42 -5.75 2.84 8.62
N CYS A 43 -5.29 1.69 8.15
CA CYS A 43 -6.09 0.68 7.45
C CYS A 43 -6.37 -0.53 8.35
N ILE A 44 -7.52 -0.54 9.02
CA ILE A 44 -8.00 -1.70 9.81
C ILE A 44 -8.70 -2.68 8.87
N GLU A 45 -8.17 -3.89 8.71
CA GLU A 45 -8.71 -4.89 7.77
C GLU A 45 -10.17 -5.29 8.09
N PRO A 46 -11.02 -5.50 7.07
CA PRO A 46 -10.73 -5.42 5.64
C PRO A 46 -10.69 -3.98 5.10
N CYS A 47 -9.62 -3.64 4.37
CA CYS A 47 -9.46 -2.35 3.70
C CYS A 47 -9.38 -2.51 2.19
N SER A 48 -10.01 -1.58 1.47
CA SER A 48 -10.02 -1.52 0.02
C SER A 48 -8.69 -0.99 -0.54
N THR A 49 -8.47 -1.19 -1.85
CA THR A 49 -7.36 -0.55 -2.58
C THR A 49 -7.34 0.97 -2.34
N GLU A 50 -8.51 1.60 -2.30
CA GLU A 50 -8.67 3.05 -2.14
C GLU A 50 -8.28 3.51 -0.73
N ASP A 51 -8.64 2.76 0.30
CA ASP A 51 -8.25 3.07 1.69
C ASP A 51 -6.73 3.06 1.87
N TYR A 52 -6.05 2.10 1.23
CA TYR A 52 -4.58 2.03 1.23
C TYR A 52 -3.97 3.24 0.53
N ILE A 53 -4.49 3.60 -0.64
CA ILE A 53 -4.06 4.78 -1.42
C ILE A 53 -4.25 6.06 -0.60
N ASN A 54 -5.44 6.29 -0.07
CA ASN A 54 -5.77 7.47 0.73
C ASN A 54 -4.87 7.56 1.97
N SER A 55 -4.63 6.43 2.65
CA SER A 55 -3.74 6.39 3.81
C SER A 55 -2.30 6.73 3.46
N MET A 56 -1.79 6.23 2.33
CA MET A 56 -0.44 6.58 1.89
C MET A 56 -0.32 8.04 1.46
N GLU A 57 -1.35 8.63 0.85
CA GLU A 57 -1.35 10.07 0.54
C GLU A 57 -1.43 10.92 1.81
N ASP A 58 -2.26 10.55 2.79
CA ASP A 58 -2.28 11.20 4.11
C ASP A 58 -0.89 11.15 4.78
N ILE A 59 -0.23 9.99 4.75
CA ILE A 59 1.10 9.84 5.34
C ILE A 59 2.13 10.69 4.58
N ASN A 60 2.16 10.66 3.25
CA ASN A 60 3.14 11.42 2.45
C ASN A 60 2.92 12.95 2.52
N THR A 61 1.65 13.38 2.68
CA THR A 61 1.31 14.79 2.83
C THR A 61 1.61 15.31 4.24
N ARG A 62 1.38 14.50 5.27
CA ARG A 62 1.50 14.93 6.69
C ARG A 62 2.82 14.55 7.34
N THR A 63 3.55 13.60 6.78
CA THR A 63 4.84 13.13 7.30
C THR A 63 5.91 13.22 6.23
N LYS A 64 7.17 13.45 6.62
CA LYS A 64 8.33 13.37 5.70
C LYS A 64 8.80 11.92 5.48
N ILE A 65 8.05 10.92 5.96
CA ILE A 65 8.40 9.51 5.83
C ILE A 65 8.36 9.16 4.33
N GLY A 66 9.51 8.76 3.76
CA GLY A 66 9.65 8.44 2.33
C GLY A 66 10.15 9.57 1.43
N ARG A 67 10.43 10.78 1.97
CA ARG A 67 11.21 11.81 1.27
C ARG A 67 12.70 11.60 1.53
N ASN A 68 13.34 10.73 0.76
CA ASN A 68 14.80 10.70 0.64
C ASN A 68 15.20 11.04 -0.78
#